data_AF-A0A940PDX8-F1
#
_entry.id   AF-A0A940PDX8-F1
#
_cell.length_a   1.000
_cell.length_b   1.000
_cell.length_c   1.000
_cell.angle_alpha   90.00
_cell.angle_beta   90.00
_cell.angle_gamma   90.00
#
_symmetry.space_group_name_H-M   'P 1'
#
loop_
_entity.id
_entity.type
_entity.pdbx_description
1 polymer ?
#
loop_
_entity_poly.entity_id
_entity_poly.type
_entity_poly.pdbx_seq_one_letter_code
_entity_poly.pdbx_strand_id
1 'polypeptide(L)' 'MWQSVLKKDQLEIQMNSTDKSIQVRISEKTETAEQVELELSQSEVFELLHALLTINRSFNKETMYYDETVHA' A
#
# COMPACT_ATOMS: atom_id res chain seq x y z
N MET A 1 17.46 5.05 -7.17
CA MET A 1 17.67 5.64 -5.81
C MET A 1 16.37 5.48 -5.05
N TRP A 2 16.38 4.83 -3.88
CA TRP A 2 15.16 4.58 -3.09
C TRP A 2 14.77 5.81 -2.25
N GLN A 3 13.47 6.11 -2.20
CA GLN A 3 12.89 7.16 -1.35
C GLN A 3 11.72 6.60 -0.54
N SER A 4 11.71 6.83 0.78
CA SER A 4 10.62 6.42 1.66
C SER A 4 9.39 7.33 1.43
N VAL A 5 8.24 6.71 1.16
CA VAL A 5 6.97 7.41 0.88
C VAL A 5 6.01 7.32 2.07
N LEU A 6 6.02 6.22 2.80
CA LEU A 6 5.22 6.01 4.00
C LEU A 6 6.05 5.28 5.05
N LYS A 7 6.05 5.79 6.28
CA LYS A 7 6.69 5.15 7.42
C LYS A 7 5.78 5.25 8.65
N LYS A 8 5.31 4.10 9.11
CA LYS A 8 4.71 3.90 10.43
C LYS A 8 5.47 2.79 11.15
N ASP A 9 5.35 2.70 12.47
CA ASP A 9 6.15 1.85 13.36
C ASP A 9 6.33 0.37 12.93
N GLN A 10 5.51 -0.15 12.00
CA GLN A 10 5.56 -1.52 11.51
C GLN A 10 5.52 -1.65 9.97
N LEU A 11 5.34 -0.54 9.24
CA LEU A 11 5.17 -0.55 7.79
C LEU A 11 6.04 0.55 7.17
N GLU A 12 6.92 0.13 6.26
CA GLU A 12 7.69 1.04 5.42
C GLU A 12 7.43 0.75 3.94
N ILE A 13 7.16 1.81 3.18
CA ILE A 13 7.03 1.77 1.72
C ILE A 13 8.11 2.66 1.12
N GLN A 14 8.92 2.10 0.24
CA GLN A 14 9.96 2.81 -0.50
C GLN A 14 9.70 2.71 -2.00
N MET A 15 10.02 3.76 -2.76
CA MET A 15 9.90 3.80 -4.21
C MET A 15 11.27 4.03 -4.86
N ASN A 16 11.56 3.28 -5.92
CA ASN A 16 12.70 3.50 -6.78
C ASN A 16 12.22 4.05 -8.13
N SER A 17 12.41 5.35 -8.34
CA SER A 17 12.01 6.01 -9.59
C SER A 17 12.85 5.60 -10.79
N THR A 18 14.05 5.04 -10.57
CA THR A 18 14.93 4.57 -11.64
C THR A 18 14.37 3.30 -12.28
N ASP A 19 13.97 2.34 -11.45
CA ASP A 19 13.60 0.99 -11.90
C ASP A 19 12.09 0.76 -11.86
N LYS A 20 11.31 1.79 -11.47
CA LYS A 20 9.84 1.74 -11.34
C LYS A 20 9.37 0.61 -10.42
N SER A 21 10.16 0.29 -9.40
CA SER A 21 9.84 -0.70 -8.39
C SER A 21 9.47 -0.05 -7.07
N ILE A 22 8.67 -0.78 -6.29
CA ILE A 22 8.25 -0.37 -4.96
C ILE A 22 8.56 -1.52 -4.01
N GLN A 23 9.15 -1.18 -2.87
CA GLN A 23 9.50 -2.12 -1.83
C GLN A 23 8.56 -1.90 -0.64
N VAL A 24 7.97 -2.98 -0.17
CA VAL A 24 7.14 -2.98 1.04
C VAL A 24 7.85 -3.82 2.10
N ARG A 25 8.12 -3.19 3.25
CA ARG A 25 8.71 -3.83 4.42
C ARG A 25 7.71 -3.81 5.56
N ILE A 26 7.45 -4.99 6.12
CA ILE A 26 6.66 -5.16 7.34
C ILE A 26 7.62 -5.65 8.42
N SER A 27 7.74 -4.87 9.49
CA SER A 27 8.61 -5.20 10.62
C SER A 27 7.73 -5.58 11.81
N GLU A 28 7.95 -6.77 12.35
CA GLU A 28 7.38 -7.12 13.65
C GLU A 28 8.22 -6.48 14.77
N LYS A 29 7.58 -6.10 15.88
CA LYS A 29 8.25 -5.48 17.05
C LYS A 29 9.17 -6.45 17.81
N THR A 30 9.24 -7.71 17.40
CA THR A 30 10.04 -8.75 18.04
C THR A 30 11.43 -8.71 17.42
N GLU A 31 12.46 -8.41 18.22
CA GLU A 31 13.87 -8.24 17.80
C GLU A 31 14.49 -9.46 17.07
N THR A 32 13.76 -10.57 16.96
CA THR A 32 14.17 -11.83 16.32
C THR A 32 13.32 -12.21 15.10
N ALA A 33 12.31 -11.43 14.71
CA ALA A 33 11.48 -11.75 13.55
C ALA A 33 12.23 -11.41 12.26
N GLU A 34 12.38 -12.40 11.37
CA GLU A 34 12.94 -12.19 10.03
C GLU A 34 12.14 -11.11 9.31
N GLN A 35 12.86 -10.10 8.81
CA GLN A 35 12.27 -9.03 8.03
C GLN A 35 11.85 -9.59 6.67
N VAL A 36 10.54 -9.66 6.43
CA VAL A 36 10.00 -10.07 5.13
C VAL A 36 10.01 -8.86 4.19
N GLU A 37 10.80 -8.96 3.13
CA GLU A 37 10.82 -7.97 2.05
C GLU A 37 10.03 -8.51 0.84
N LEU A 38 9.13 -7.67 0.33
CA LEU A 38 8.40 -7.93 -0.90
C LEU A 38 8.78 -6.86 -1.92
N GLU A 39 9.35 -7.28 -3.05
CA GLU A 39 9.60 -6.43 -4.21
C GLU A 39 8.45 -6.59 -5.19
N LEU A 40 7.84 -5.47 -5.57
CA LEU A 40 6.69 -5.43 -6.46
C LEU A 40 6.98 -4.49 -7.62
N SER A 41 6.52 -4.89 -8.80
CA SER A 41 6.42 -4.00 -9.95
C SER A 41 5.38 -2.90 -9.70
N GLN A 42 5.43 -1.85 -10.51
CA GLN A 42 4.46 -0.75 -10.44
C GLN A 42 3.01 -1.22 -10.56
N SER A 43 2.71 -2.18 -11.45
CA SER A 43 1.34 -2.71 -11.63
C SER A 43 0.87 -3.51 -10.43
N GLU A 44 1.72 -4.36 -9.86
CA GLU A 44 1.38 -5.18 -8.69
C GLU A 44 1.13 -4.31 -7.46
N VAL A 45 1.87 -3.21 -7.29
CA VAL A 45 1.58 -2.25 -6.21
C VAL A 45 0.26 -1.54 -6.42
N PHE A 46 -0.06 -1.17 -7.66
CA PHE A 46 -1.33 -0.52 -7.95
C PHE A 46 -2.50 -1.44 -7.59
N GLU A 47 -2.41 -2.72 -7.96
CA GLU A 47 -3.39 -3.74 -7.60
C GLU A 47 -3.47 -3.96 -6.08
N LEU A 48 -2.33 -4.06 -5.39
CA LEU A 48 -2.29 -4.23 -3.94
C LEU A 48 -2.94 -3.04 -3.21
N LEU A 49 -2.59 -1.82 -3.59
CA LEU A 49 -3.19 -0.60 -3.01
C LEU A 49 -4.70 -0.54 -3.28
N HIS A 50 -5.11 -0.89 -4.50
CA HIS A 50 -6.53 -0.91 -4.86
C HIS A 50 -7.30 -1.96 -4.05
N ALA A 51 -6.74 -3.15 -3.86
CA ALA A 51 -7.32 -4.20 -3.03
C ALA A 51 -7.44 -3.76 -1.57
N LEU A 52 -6.37 -3.21 -0.98
CA LEU A 52 -6.36 -2.72 0.40
C LEU A 52 -7.38 -1.59 0.61
N LEU A 53 -7.49 -0.66 -0.34
CA LEU A 53 -8.47 0.42 -0.30
C LEU A 53 -9.90 -0.12 -0.38
N THR A 54 -10.13 -1.10 -1.26
CA THR A 54 -11.45 -1.75 -1.41
C THR A 54 -11.84 -2.48 -0.12
N ILE A 55 -10.91 -3.21 0.47
CA ILE A 55 -11.10 -3.87 1.78
C ILE A 55 -11.43 -2.83 2.84
N ASN A 56 -10.63 -1.77 2.97
CA ASN A 56 -10.84 -0.72 3.96
C ASN A 56 -12.22 -0.06 3.83
N ARG A 57 -12.63 0.29 2.61
CA ARG A 57 -13.95 0.85 2.32
C ARG A 57 -15.08 -0.10 2.69
N SER A 58 -14.94 -1.39 2.35
CA SER A 58 -15.92 -2.41 2.70
C SER A 58 -16.09 -2.55 4.20
N PHE A 59 -15.01 -2.46 4.98
CA PHE A 59 -15.07 -2.51 6.45
C PHE A 59 -15.67 -1.23 7.05
N ASN A 60 -15.35 -0.07 6.51
CA ASN A 60 -15.83 1.22 6.99
C ASN A 60 -17.22 1.62 6.45
N LYS A 61 -17.83 0.79 5.60
CA LYS A 61 -19.10 1.08 4.89
C LYS A 61 -19.07 2.42 4.15
N GLU A 62 -17.89 2.82 3.68
CA GLU A 62 -17.75 4.00 2.85
C GLU A 62 -18.32 3.68 1.46
N THR A 63 -19.46 4.28 1.13
CA THR A 63 -20.00 4.29 -0.24
C THR A 63 -19.03 5.05 -1.14
N MET A 64 -18.83 4.56 -2.37
CA MET A 64 -18.01 5.28 -3.33
C MET A 64 -18.61 6.67 -3.54
N TYR A 65 -17.78 7.72 -3.45
CA TYR A 65 -18.17 9.12 -3.71
C TYR A 65 -18.76 9.38 -5.11
N TYR A 66 -18.81 8.36 -5.99
CA TYR A 66 -19.38 8.46 -7.33
C TYR A 66 -20.89 8.15 -7.41
N ASP A 67 -21.53 7.69 -6.33
CA ASP A 67 -22.97 7.37 -6.37
C ASP A 67 -23.91 8.57 -6.18
N GLU A 68 -23.40 9.76 -5.85
CA GLU A 68 -24.24 10.93 -5.53
C GLU A 68 -24.47 11.93 -6.69
N THR A 69 -24.03 11.63 -7.92
CA THR A 69 -24.22 12.58 -9.06
C THR A 69 -24.97 12.01 -10.27
N VAL A 70 -25.80 10.98 -10.08
CA VAL A 70 -26.76 10.53 -11.10
C VAL A 70 -28.19 10.61 -10.58
N HIS A 71 -28.62 11.81 -10.20
CA HIS A 71 -30.03 12.19 -10.26
C HIS A 71 -30.11 13.66 -10.69
N ALA A 72 -30.13 13.84 -12.02
CA ALA A 72 -30.59 15.06 -12.69
C ALA A 72 -32.11 14.98 -12.91
#